data_AF-A0A9X1HWZ5-F1
#
_entry.id   AF-A0A9X1HWZ5-F1
#
_cell.length_a   1.000
_cell.length_b   1.000
_cell.length_c   1.000
_cell.angle_alpha   90.00
_cell.angle_beta   90.00
_cell.angle_gamma   90.00
#
_symmetry.space_group_name_H-M   'P 1'
#
loop_
_entity.id
_entity.type
_entity.pdbx_description
1 polymer ?
#
loop_
_entity_poly.entity_id
_entity_poly.type
_entity_poly.pdbx_seq_one_letter_code
_entity_poly.pdbx_strand_id
1 'polypeptide(L)'
;MKTVNTCFTLSYTPEQYEHAKSYVDDMKRHPRRVYWQSNKGKSDEELILSHIAHRILSGYYNQYDPVTTRRHVISMNSAEMN
;
A
#
# COMPACT_ATOMS: atom_id res chain seq x y z
N MET A 1 -14.41 5.93 -18.19
CA MET A 1 -14.50 4.91 -17.11
C MET A 1 -14.98 5.64 -15.87
N LYS A 2 -15.97 5.13 -15.13
CA LYS A 2 -16.34 5.73 -13.84
C LYS A 2 -15.28 5.35 -12.79
N THR A 3 -14.96 6.28 -11.90
CA THR A 3 -13.94 6.10 -10.84
C THR A 3 -14.53 6.49 -9.49
N VAL A 4 -14.10 5.81 -8.42
CA VAL A 4 -14.50 6.11 -7.05
C VAL A 4 -13.26 6.37 -6.21
N ASN A 5 -13.31 7.39 -5.36
CA ASN A 5 -12.28 7.60 -4.35
C ASN A 5 -12.66 6.84 -3.09
N THR A 6 -11.69 6.10 -2.55
CA THR A 6 -11.90 5.29 -1.36
C THR A 6 -10.77 5.53 -0.38
N CYS A 7 -11.12 5.76 0.88
CA CYS A 7 -10.20 5.88 1.99
C CYS A 7 -10.33 4.65 2.87
N PHE A 8 -9.22 3.95 3.09
CA PHE A 8 -9.15 2.77 3.95
C PHE A 8 -8.42 3.11 5.24
N THR A 9 -8.94 2.66 6.36
CA THR A 9 -8.18 2.56 7.61
C THR A 9 -7.65 1.14 7.71
N LEU A 10 -6.32 1.01 7.73
CA LEU A 10 -5.64 -0.28 7.74
C LEU A 10 -4.85 -0.46 9.04
N SER A 11 -4.82 -1.70 9.54
CA SER A 11 -3.85 -2.13 10.54
C SER A 11 -2.72 -2.90 9.88
N TYR A 12 -1.51 -2.72 10.38
CA TYR A 12 -0.34 -3.48 9.98
C TYR A 12 0.51 -3.84 11.18
N THR A 13 1.31 -4.89 11.01
CA THR A 13 2.24 -5.41 12.01
C THR A 13 3.62 -4.75 11.86
N PRO A 14 4.45 -4.73 12.93
CA PRO A 14 5.84 -4.25 12.82
C PRO A 14 6.64 -4.97 11.73
N GLU A 15 6.42 -6.27 11.55
CA GLU A 15 7.09 -7.08 10.53
C GLU A 15 6.71 -6.64 9.10
N GLN A 16 5.44 -6.29 8.88
CA GLN A 16 4.99 -5.73 7.60
C GLN A 16 5.64 -4.38 7.31
N TYR A 17 5.87 -3.56 8.36
CA TYR A 17 6.58 -2.29 8.22
C TYR A 17 8.05 -2.50 7.83
N GLU A 18 8.78 -3.35 8.56
CA GLU A 18 10.19 -3.62 8.27
C GLU A 18 10.40 -4.23 6.87
N HIS A 19 9.50 -5.14 6.45
CA HIS A 19 9.53 -5.66 5.08
C HIS A 19 9.31 -4.53 4.06
N ALA A 20 8.35 -3.64 4.29
CA ALA A 20 8.06 -2.55 3.35
C ALA A 20 9.21 -1.54 3.26
N LYS A 21 9.83 -1.22 4.39
CA LYS A 21 11.06 -0.42 4.46
C LYS A 21 12.19 -1.02 3.65
N SER A 22 12.48 -2.30 3.86
CA SER A 22 13.51 -3.03 3.09
C SER A 22 13.25 -2.96 1.57
N TYR A 23 11.99 -3.09 1.15
CA TYR A 23 11.62 -2.95 -0.26
C TYR A 23 11.85 -1.54 -0.80
N VAL A 24 11.43 -0.51 -0.07
CA VAL A 24 11.62 0.90 -0.49
C VAL A 24 13.11 1.22 -0.60
N ASP A 25 13.92 0.78 0.35
CA ASP A 25 15.37 0.99 0.34
C ASP A 25 16.05 0.28 -0.84
N ASP A 26 15.62 -0.93 -1.20
CA ASP A 26 16.07 -1.60 -2.42
C ASP A 26 15.64 -0.83 -3.68
N MET A 27 14.38 -0.39 -3.75
CA MET A 27 13.90 0.37 -4.89
C MET A 27 14.72 1.63 -5.13
N LYS A 28 15.19 2.32 -4.09
CA LYS A 28 15.98 3.56 -4.22
C LYS A 28 17.28 3.34 -4.97
N ARG A 29 17.83 2.13 -4.90
CA ARG A 29 19.03 1.71 -5.65
C ARG A 29 18.75 1.53 -7.15
N HIS A 30 17.47 1.54 -7.56
CA HIS A 30 17.01 1.36 -8.92
C HIS A 30 16.14 2.52 -9.43
N PRO A 31 16.67 3.75 -9.52
CA PRO A 31 15.90 4.97 -9.80
C PRO A 31 15.28 5.04 -11.20
N ARG A 32 15.73 4.19 -12.14
CA ARG A 32 15.17 4.12 -13.50
C ARG A 32 13.87 3.31 -13.60
N ARG A 33 13.42 2.66 -12.52
CA ARG A 33 12.16 1.92 -12.51
C ARG A 33 10.97 2.89 -12.60
N VAL A 34 9.94 2.52 -13.38
CA VAL A 34 8.69 3.28 -13.53
C VAL A 34 8.07 3.62 -12.18
N TYR A 35 8.25 2.74 -11.18
CA TYR A 35 7.88 2.96 -9.79
C TYR A 35 8.28 4.35 -9.25
N TRP A 36 9.44 4.88 -9.63
CA TRP A 36 9.92 6.18 -9.14
C TRP A 36 9.30 7.38 -9.84
N GLN A 37 8.90 7.24 -11.11
CA GLN A 37 8.28 8.34 -11.84
C GLN A 37 6.93 8.73 -11.21
N SER A 38 6.15 7.74 -10.76
CA SER A 38 4.86 7.94 -10.10
C SER A 38 4.97 8.36 -8.62
N ASN A 39 6.17 8.33 -8.05
CA ASN A 39 6.41 8.51 -6.61
C ASN A 39 7.40 9.66 -6.31
N LYS A 40 7.72 10.47 -7.31
CA LYS A 40 8.65 11.59 -7.17
C LYS A 40 8.13 12.60 -6.15
N GLY A 41 8.99 12.96 -5.18
CA GLY A 41 8.69 13.97 -4.16
C GLY A 41 7.99 13.46 -2.89
N LYS A 42 7.66 12.17 -2.83
CA LYS A 42 7.15 11.54 -1.60
C LYS A 42 8.29 11.25 -0.62
N SER A 43 8.00 11.35 0.67
CA SER A 43 8.88 10.90 1.74
C SER A 43 8.98 9.38 1.80
N ASP A 44 10.05 8.89 2.43
CA ASP A 44 10.25 7.45 2.63
C ASP A 44 9.07 6.80 3.36
N GLU A 45 8.56 7.47 4.39
CA GLU A 45 7.42 6.99 5.17
C GLU A 45 6.16 6.85 4.30
N GLU A 46 5.88 7.83 3.44
CA GLU A 46 4.76 7.75 2.50
C GLU A 46 4.90 6.57 1.53
N LEU A 47 6.13 6.28 1.07
CA LEU A 47 6.40 5.15 0.18
C LEU A 47 6.22 3.82 0.89
N ILE A 48 6.69 3.73 2.15
CA ILE A 48 6.55 2.54 2.99
C ILE A 48 5.07 2.27 3.24
N LEU A 49 4.32 3.26 3.72
CA LEU A 49 2.88 3.14 3.97
C LEU A 49 2.10 2.82 2.69
N SER A 50 2.45 3.44 1.55
CA SER A 50 1.85 3.14 0.25
C SER A 50 2.07 1.68 -0.15
N HIS A 51 3.27 1.14 0.10
CA HIS A 51 3.60 -0.25 -0.21
C HIS A 51 2.88 -1.25 0.70
N ILE A 52 2.77 -0.94 2.00
CA ILE A 52 1.98 -1.72 2.96
C ILE A 52 0.51 -1.76 2.50
N ALA A 53 -0.08 -0.59 2.23
CA ALA A 53 -1.46 -0.47 1.79
C ALA A 53 -1.70 -1.26 0.49
N HIS A 54 -0.82 -1.12 -0.50
CA HIS A 54 -0.91 -1.86 -1.76
C HIS A 54 -0.91 -3.38 -1.53
N ARG A 55 -0.03 -3.90 -0.67
CA ARG A 55 0.06 -5.33 -0.39
C ARG A 55 -1.12 -5.88 0.41
N ILE A 56 -1.67 -5.10 1.35
CA ILE A 56 -2.89 -5.47 2.08
C ILE A 56 -4.07 -5.53 1.11
N LEU A 57 -4.27 -4.48 0.31
CA LEU A 57 -5.42 -4.35 -0.59
C LEU A 57 -5.35 -5.28 -1.81
N SER A 58 -4.15 -5.65 -2.26
CA SER A 58 -3.95 -6.65 -3.33
C SER A 58 -4.05 -8.10 -2.84
N GLY A 59 -4.18 -8.33 -1.52
CA GLY A 59 -4.21 -9.67 -0.94
C GLY A 59 -2.85 -10.38 -0.88
N TYR A 60 -1.75 -9.68 -1.20
CA TYR A 60 -0.39 -10.23 -1.23
C TYR A 60 0.02 -10.85 0.11
N TYR A 61 -0.31 -10.21 1.23
CA TYR A 61 0.02 -10.74 2.56
C TYR A 61 -0.85 -11.93 2.99
N ASN A 62 -1.92 -12.23 2.26
CA ASN A 62 -2.96 -13.15 2.71
C ASN A 62 -3.11 -14.38 1.81
N GLN A 63 -2.19 -14.63 0.86
CA GLN A 63 -2.28 -15.77 -0.08
C GLN A 63 -3.66 -15.92 -0.76
N TYR A 64 -4.36 -14.81 -1.01
CA TYR A 64 -5.75 -14.80 -1.50
C TYR A 64 -6.81 -15.41 -0.56
N ASP A 65 -6.53 -15.58 0.73
CA ASP A 65 -7.55 -15.88 1.75
C ASP A 65 -8.31 -14.59 2.16
N PRO A 66 -9.62 -14.50 1.87
CA PRO A 66 -10.43 -13.34 2.24
C PRO A 66 -10.59 -13.15 3.75
N VAL A 67 -10.47 -14.23 4.55
CA VAL A 67 -10.71 -14.22 6.00
C VAL A 67 -9.57 -13.47 6.71
N THR A 68 -8.33 -13.69 6.29
CA THR A 68 -7.16 -12.96 6.81
C THR A 68 -7.11 -11.52 6.31
N THR A 69 -7.55 -11.24 5.08
CA THR A 69 -7.64 -9.87 4.53
C THR A 69 -8.55 -8.96 5.35
N ARG A 70 -9.68 -9.49 5.85
CA ARG A 70 -10.58 -8.77 6.77
C ARG A 70 -9.93 -8.34 8.08
N ARG A 71 -8.84 -8.98 8.53
CA ARG A 71 -8.16 -8.60 9.79
C ARG A 71 -7.38 -7.29 9.68
N HIS A 72 -7.00 -6.91 8.47
CA HIS A 72 -6.18 -5.72 8.22
C HIS A 72 -6.99 -4.50 7.78
N VAL A 73 -8.19 -4.68 7.23
CA VAL A 73 -9.10 -3.58 6.87
C VAL A 73 -10.01 -3.28 8.04
N ILE A 74 -9.75 -2.18 8.75
CA ILE A 74 -10.57 -1.73 9.88
C ILE A 74 -11.86 -1.08 9.36
N SER A 75 -11.74 -0.19 8.38
CA SER A 75 -12.89 0.52 7.80
C SER A 75 -12.59 1.02 6.39
N MET A 76 -13.65 1.36 5.65
CA MET A 76 -13.60 1.89 4.30
C MET A 76 -14.68 2.97 4.13
N ASN A 77 -14.27 4.16 3.71
CA ASN A 77 -15.18 5.25 3.33
C ASN A 77 -15.04 5.52 1.83
N SER A 78 -16.16 5.57 1.11
CA SER A 78 -16.17 5.83 -0.33
C SER A 78 -17.04 7.04 -0.66
N ALA A 79 -16.56 7.90 -1.56
CA ALA A 79 -17.33 8.98 -2.15
C ALA A 79 -17.24 8.89 -3.69
N GLU A 80 -18.36 9.05 -4.38
CA GLU A 80 -18.37 9.23 -5.84
C GLU A 80 -17.76 10.59 -6.19
N MET A 81 -16.88 10.62 -7.19
CA MET A 81 -16.49 11.87 -7.84
C MET A 81 -17.48 12.13 -8.99
N ASN A 82 -18.19 13.25 -8.92
CA ASN A 82 -18.97 13.80 -10.03
C ASN A 82 -18.04 14.34 -11.13
#